data_AF-A0A0R2BLP2-F1
#
_entry.id   AF-A0A0R2BLP2-F1
#
_cell.length_a   1.000
_cell.length_b   1.000
_cell.length_c   1.000
_cell.angle_alpha   90.00
_cell.angle_beta   90.00
_cell.angle_gamma   90.00
#
_symmetry.space_group_name_H-M   'P 1'
#
loop_
_entity.id
_entity.type
_entity.pdbx_description
1 polymer ?
#
loop_
_entity_poly.entity_id
_entity_poly.type
_entity_poly.pdbx_seq_one_letter_code
_entity_poly.pdbx_strand_id
1 'polypeptide(L)'
;MIDWLLRFVKGIFIGSGFILPGVSGGALAAVFGVYERIITFLAHMTQDFKKNVRYLIPLGLGGIAGVFIFSFVVSFALGKYEAQILWFFIGAIVGTVPSLWKQAGKEGRDSKHLVILGVTFVVSLVFLIFGEQLFGHGVTQNFGTWIVAGFLIGLGMIIPGLSPSNFLIYMGMYKDMADGIKTFDFSILIPLAIGGVISVLLLSKLADYIFRHAYASMFHFILGVVFASTIMIIPFGTKITALSLIASILLFLSGMALGYWMSHLEEKYQA
;
A
#
# COMPACT_ATOMS: atom_id res chain seq x y z
N MET A 1 9.71 -24.42 5.49
CA MET A 1 10.80 -23.49 5.11
C MET A 1 10.44 -22.66 3.87
N ILE A 2 9.92 -23.28 2.80
CA ILE A 2 9.48 -22.57 1.58
C ILE A 2 8.43 -21.49 1.90
N ASP A 3 7.38 -21.79 2.67
CA ASP A 3 6.35 -20.79 3.01
C ASP A 3 6.89 -19.61 3.82
N TRP A 4 7.91 -19.85 4.65
CA TRP A 4 8.53 -18.80 5.45
C TRP A 4 9.32 -17.85 4.55
N LEU A 5 10.13 -18.41 3.64
CA LEU A 5 10.89 -17.62 2.67
C LEU A 5 9.96 -16.85 1.72
N LEU A 6 8.87 -17.47 1.26
CA LEU A 6 7.88 -16.81 0.41
C LEU A 6 7.22 -15.62 1.13
N ARG A 7 6.83 -15.79 2.40
CA ARG A 7 6.28 -14.68 3.21
C ARG A 7 7.31 -13.59 3.44
N PHE A 8 8.58 -13.95 3.66
CA PHE A 8 9.67 -12.99 3.79
C PHE A 8 9.86 -12.19 2.50
N VAL A 9 9.89 -12.84 1.35
CA VAL A 9 9.98 -12.19 0.05
C VAL A 9 8.77 -11.28 -0.21
N LYS A 10 7.53 -11.74 0.05
CA LYS A 10 6.33 -10.89 0.01
C LYS A 10 6.46 -9.66 0.90
N GLY A 11 7.01 -9.86 2.10
CA GLY A 11 7.32 -8.80 3.04
C GLY A 11 8.23 -7.75 2.41
N ILE A 12 9.30 -8.15 1.72
CA ILE A 12 10.23 -7.23 1.04
C ILE A 12 9.48 -6.33 0.06
N PHE A 13 8.60 -6.89 -0.78
CA PHE A 13 7.83 -6.09 -1.73
C PHE A 13 6.81 -5.18 -1.04
N ILE A 14 6.09 -5.67 -0.03
CA ILE A 14 5.18 -4.83 0.78
C ILE A 14 5.96 -3.67 1.41
N GLY A 15 7.14 -3.93 1.97
CA GLY A 15 8.07 -2.96 2.53
C GLY A 15 8.49 -1.89 1.52
N SER A 16 8.81 -2.28 0.29
CA SER A 16 9.15 -1.33 -0.77
C SER A 16 8.02 -0.36 -1.11
N GLY A 17 6.76 -0.80 -0.99
CA GLY A 17 5.58 0.03 -1.17
C GLY A 17 5.35 1.04 -0.04
N PHE A 18 6.15 1.05 1.01
CA PHE A 18 6.14 2.13 2.01
C PHE A 18 7.23 3.18 1.75
N ILE A 19 8.19 2.89 0.89
CA ILE A 19 9.31 3.80 0.55
C ILE A 19 9.08 4.50 -0.80
N LEU A 20 8.49 3.81 -1.77
CA LEU A 20 8.38 4.33 -3.12
C LEU A 20 7.18 5.27 -3.28
N PRO A 21 7.38 6.49 -3.81
CA PRO A 21 6.29 7.44 -3.97
C PRO A 21 5.20 6.90 -4.91
N GLY A 22 3.96 6.96 -4.42
CA GLY A 22 2.76 6.51 -5.12
C GLY A 22 2.52 4.99 -5.18
N VAL A 23 3.49 4.17 -4.77
CA VAL A 23 3.27 2.73 -4.53
C VAL A 23 2.73 2.60 -3.10
N SER A 24 1.65 1.85 -2.87
CA SER A 24 1.09 1.62 -1.52
C SER A 24 1.44 0.21 -1.02
N GLY A 25 2.15 0.12 0.11
CA GLY A 25 2.45 -1.17 0.76
C GLY A 25 1.17 -1.96 1.12
N GLY A 26 0.11 -1.26 1.52
CA GLY A 26 -1.21 -1.85 1.74
C GLY A 26 -1.84 -2.42 0.46
N ALA A 27 -1.68 -1.73 -0.68
CA ALA A 27 -2.08 -2.25 -1.99
C ALA A 27 -1.31 -3.52 -2.34
N LEU A 28 0.01 -3.53 -2.15
CA LEU A 28 0.83 -4.72 -2.37
C LEU A 28 0.46 -5.88 -1.43
N ALA A 29 0.09 -5.60 -0.18
CA ALA A 29 -0.38 -6.62 0.75
C ALA A 29 -1.71 -7.24 0.28
N ALA A 30 -2.62 -6.44 -0.31
CA ALA A 30 -3.87 -6.93 -0.86
C ALA A 30 -3.64 -7.75 -2.12
N VAL A 31 -2.78 -7.25 -3.01
CA VAL A 31 -2.24 -7.94 -4.19
C VAL A 31 -1.68 -9.32 -3.84
N PHE A 32 -0.89 -9.41 -2.78
CA PHE A 32 -0.28 -10.65 -2.33
C PHE A 32 -1.14 -11.43 -1.34
N GLY A 33 -2.47 -11.24 -1.33
CA GLY A 33 -3.44 -12.07 -0.60
C GLY A 33 -3.27 -12.15 0.92
N VAL A 34 -2.30 -11.43 1.49
CA VAL A 34 -1.98 -11.44 2.93
C VAL A 34 -2.75 -10.38 3.70
N TYR A 35 -3.34 -9.40 3.00
CA TYR A 35 -4.01 -8.25 3.61
C TYR A 35 -5.16 -8.64 4.55
N GLU A 36 -6.12 -9.46 4.10
CA GLU A 36 -7.25 -9.91 4.92
C GLU A 36 -6.76 -10.52 6.24
N ARG A 37 -5.73 -11.36 6.17
CA ARG A 37 -5.13 -12.01 7.35
C ARG A 37 -4.45 -11.01 8.29
N ILE A 38 -3.78 -9.99 7.75
CA ILE A 38 -3.19 -8.90 8.54
C ILE A 38 -4.31 -8.14 9.26
N ILE A 39 -5.36 -7.76 8.56
CA ILE A 39 -6.50 -7.02 9.13
C ILE A 39 -7.21 -7.83 10.22
N THR A 40 -7.52 -9.09 9.97
CA THR A 40 -8.18 -9.95 10.96
C THR A 40 -7.32 -10.14 12.21
N PHE A 41 -5.99 -10.26 12.05
CA PHE A 41 -5.07 -10.30 13.19
C PHE A 41 -5.06 -8.97 13.97
N LEU A 42 -5.00 -7.83 13.29
CA LEU A 42 -5.03 -6.51 13.94
C LEU A 42 -6.37 -6.25 14.67
N ALA A 43 -7.48 -6.72 14.11
CA ALA A 43 -8.80 -6.62 14.73
C ALA A 43 -8.93 -7.50 15.98
N HIS A 44 -8.26 -8.66 15.98
CA HIS A 44 -8.37 -9.70 17.01
C HIS A 44 -7.00 -10.13 17.55
N MET A 45 -6.18 -9.17 18.01
CA MET A 45 -4.78 -9.43 18.39
C MET A 45 -4.60 -10.53 19.44
N THR A 46 -5.57 -10.78 20.32
CA THR A 46 -5.48 -11.82 21.34
C THR A 46 -5.85 -13.22 20.85
N GLN A 47 -6.56 -13.34 19.72
CA GLN A 47 -7.00 -14.63 19.17
C GLN A 47 -5.90 -15.29 18.37
N ASP A 48 -5.62 -16.57 18.67
CA ASP A 48 -4.59 -17.37 18.00
C ASP A 48 -3.22 -16.65 17.90
N PHE A 49 -2.90 -15.80 18.88
CA PHE A 49 -1.78 -14.86 18.83
C PHE A 49 -0.47 -15.53 18.39
N LYS A 50 -0.13 -16.68 18.98
CA LYS A 50 1.10 -17.41 18.65
C LYS A 50 1.14 -17.91 17.21
N LYS A 51 -0.01 -18.33 16.66
CA LYS A 51 -0.14 -18.82 15.27
C LYS A 51 -0.04 -17.66 14.28
N ASN A 52 -0.75 -16.56 14.55
CA ASN A 52 -0.75 -15.37 13.72
C ASN A 52 0.60 -14.66 13.73
N VAL A 53 1.23 -14.51 14.90
CA VAL A 53 2.58 -13.95 15.03
C VAL A 53 3.60 -14.80 14.28
N ARG A 54 3.57 -16.14 14.40
CA ARG A 54 4.45 -17.02 13.60
C ARG A 54 4.24 -16.88 12.09
N TYR A 55 3.00 -16.61 11.66
CA TYR A 55 2.71 -16.35 10.25
C TYR A 55 3.28 -14.99 9.80
N LEU A 56 3.09 -13.95 10.62
CA LEU A 56 3.40 -12.56 10.28
C LEU A 56 4.87 -12.19 10.52
N ILE A 57 5.61 -12.89 11.38
CA ILE A 57 7.05 -12.65 11.61
C ILE A 57 7.86 -12.62 10.31
N PRO A 58 7.82 -13.64 9.42
CA PRO A 58 8.57 -13.58 8.16
C PRO A 58 8.13 -12.39 7.31
N LEU A 59 6.83 -12.10 7.25
CA LEU A 59 6.29 -10.97 6.50
C LEU A 59 6.79 -9.62 7.05
N GLY A 60 6.79 -9.45 8.37
CA GLY A 60 7.25 -8.23 9.04
C GLY A 60 8.76 -8.04 8.92
N LEU A 61 9.55 -9.11 9.11
CA LEU A 61 11.00 -9.09 8.88
C LEU A 61 11.32 -8.79 7.42
N GLY A 62 10.55 -9.37 6.49
CA GLY A 62 10.63 -9.04 5.08
C GLY A 62 10.29 -7.58 4.81
N GLY A 63 9.24 -7.05 5.43
CA GLY A 63 8.84 -5.64 5.34
C GLY A 63 9.94 -4.69 5.79
N ILE A 64 10.53 -4.96 6.95
CA ILE A 64 11.67 -4.20 7.48
C ILE A 64 12.86 -4.30 6.52
N ALA A 65 13.23 -5.50 6.10
CA ALA A 65 14.31 -5.71 5.13
C ALA A 65 14.03 -5.01 3.80
N GLY A 66 12.79 -5.02 3.32
CA GLY A 66 12.36 -4.33 2.11
C GLY A 66 12.48 -2.83 2.23
N VAL A 67 12.04 -2.25 3.34
CA VAL A 67 12.24 -0.83 3.65
C VAL A 67 13.73 -0.47 3.62
N PHE A 68 14.61 -1.27 4.22
CA PHE A 68 16.05 -1.04 4.19
C PHE A 68 16.67 -1.22 2.81
N ILE A 69 16.44 -2.36 2.15
CA ILE A 69 17.02 -2.67 0.83
C ILE A 69 16.57 -1.61 -0.18
N PHE A 70 15.28 -1.32 -0.22
CA PHE A 70 14.75 -0.35 -1.16
C PHE A 70 15.06 1.09 -0.77
N SER A 71 15.29 1.45 0.49
CA SER A 71 15.78 2.80 0.82
C SER A 71 17.18 3.04 0.24
N PHE A 72 18.08 2.04 0.29
CA PHE A 72 19.40 2.14 -0.36
C PHE A 72 19.28 2.18 -1.90
N VAL A 73 18.42 1.33 -2.49
CA VAL A 73 18.15 1.37 -3.94
C VAL A 73 17.57 2.72 -4.33
N VAL A 74 16.63 3.27 -3.54
CA VAL A 74 16.05 4.59 -3.76
C VAL A 74 17.11 5.67 -3.70
N SER A 75 17.92 5.71 -2.65
CA SER A 75 18.98 6.72 -2.50
C SER A 75 20.03 6.67 -3.61
N PHE A 76 20.32 5.49 -4.18
CA PHE A 76 21.33 5.32 -5.22
C PHE A 76 20.76 5.39 -6.65
N ALA A 77 19.51 4.97 -6.86
CA ALA A 77 18.92 4.74 -8.18
C ALA A 77 17.77 5.69 -8.54
N LEU A 78 16.98 6.23 -7.61
CA LEU A 78 15.87 7.13 -7.98
C LEU A 78 16.36 8.43 -8.65
N GLY A 79 17.58 8.90 -8.36
CA GLY A 79 18.13 10.07 -9.07
C GLY A 79 18.34 9.85 -10.58
N LYS A 80 18.48 8.60 -11.06
CA LYS A 80 18.87 8.29 -12.45
C LYS A 80 17.95 7.29 -13.17
N TYR A 81 17.29 6.40 -12.43
CA TYR A 81 16.50 5.27 -12.93
C TYR A 81 15.08 5.21 -12.34
N GLU A 82 14.57 6.33 -11.81
CA GLU A 82 13.24 6.39 -11.19
C GLU A 82 12.14 5.86 -12.11
N ALA A 83 12.11 6.29 -13.37
CA ALA A 83 11.10 5.83 -14.33
C ALA A 83 11.10 4.30 -14.47
N GLN A 84 12.28 3.70 -14.57
CA GLN A 84 12.48 2.27 -14.76
C GLN A 84 12.01 1.47 -13.55
N ILE A 85 12.29 1.97 -12.34
CA ILE A 85 11.84 1.35 -11.09
C ILE A 85 10.31 1.43 -11.01
N LEU A 86 9.71 2.58 -11.30
CA LEU A 86 8.25 2.73 -11.31
C LEU A 86 7.59 1.76 -12.31
N TRP A 87 8.16 1.60 -13.51
CA TRP A 87 7.68 0.62 -14.50
C TRP A 87 7.76 -0.83 -14.01
N PHE A 88 8.79 -1.21 -13.24
CA PHE A 88 8.84 -2.52 -12.59
C PHE A 88 7.68 -2.73 -11.63
N PHE A 89 7.35 -1.75 -10.78
CA PHE A 89 6.23 -1.85 -9.84
C PHE A 89 4.87 -1.86 -10.53
N ILE A 90 4.68 -1.03 -11.56
CA ILE A 90 3.47 -1.08 -12.41
C ILE A 90 3.33 -2.48 -13.01
N GLY A 91 4.41 -3.04 -13.54
CA GLY A 91 4.45 -4.42 -14.03
C GLY A 91 4.00 -5.41 -12.98
N ALA A 92 4.57 -5.36 -11.77
CA ALA A 92 4.22 -6.25 -10.66
C ALA A 92 2.74 -6.15 -10.27
N ILE A 93 2.19 -4.93 -10.21
CA ILE A 93 0.75 -4.74 -9.96
C ILE A 93 -0.06 -5.38 -11.09
N VAL A 94 0.24 -5.08 -12.36
CA VAL A 94 -0.48 -5.64 -13.52
C VAL A 94 -0.44 -7.16 -13.53
N GLY A 95 0.72 -7.77 -13.24
CA GLY A 95 0.88 -9.22 -13.18
C GLY A 95 -0.01 -9.90 -12.13
N THR A 96 -0.44 -9.17 -11.11
CA THR A 96 -1.27 -9.69 -10.00
C THR A 96 -2.77 -9.45 -10.21
N VAL A 97 -3.15 -8.59 -11.16
CA VAL A 97 -4.54 -8.26 -11.48
C VAL A 97 -5.40 -9.51 -11.72
N PRO A 98 -4.94 -10.56 -12.44
CA PRO A 98 -5.76 -11.77 -12.64
C PRO A 98 -6.14 -12.45 -11.32
N SER A 99 -5.19 -12.59 -10.40
CA SER A 99 -5.40 -13.20 -9.09
C SER A 99 -6.29 -12.33 -8.20
N LEU A 100 -6.04 -11.02 -8.17
CA LEU A 100 -6.87 -10.08 -7.42
C LEU A 100 -8.31 -10.04 -7.93
N TRP A 101 -8.47 -10.08 -9.25
CA TRP A 101 -9.79 -10.17 -9.86
C TRP A 101 -10.48 -11.45 -9.44
N LYS A 102 -9.82 -12.60 -9.49
CA LYS A 102 -10.38 -13.87 -9.01
C LYS A 102 -10.75 -13.80 -7.53
N GLN A 103 -9.87 -13.25 -6.68
CA GLN A 103 -10.10 -13.08 -5.25
C GLN A 103 -11.30 -12.17 -4.97
N ALA A 104 -11.42 -11.04 -5.68
CA ALA A 104 -12.54 -10.12 -5.52
C ALA A 104 -13.91 -10.74 -5.81
N GLY A 105 -13.94 -11.78 -6.65
CA GLY A 105 -15.16 -12.53 -6.98
C GLY A 105 -15.36 -13.82 -6.17
N LYS A 106 -14.50 -14.12 -5.17
CA LYS A 106 -14.51 -15.39 -4.43
C LYS A 106 -15.85 -15.67 -3.76
N GLU A 107 -16.44 -14.66 -3.12
CA GLU A 107 -17.75 -14.73 -2.45
C GLU A 107 -18.90 -14.25 -3.37
N GLY A 108 -18.72 -14.37 -4.69
CA GLY A 108 -19.68 -13.96 -5.71
C GLY A 108 -19.43 -12.56 -6.28
N ARG A 109 -19.76 -12.38 -7.56
CA ARG A 109 -19.66 -11.11 -8.27
C ARG A 109 -21.01 -10.73 -8.87
N ASP A 110 -21.43 -9.50 -8.62
CA ASP A 110 -22.66 -8.92 -9.15
C ASP A 110 -22.35 -7.54 -9.75
N SER A 111 -23.28 -7.00 -10.56
CA SER A 111 -23.17 -5.71 -11.25
C SER A 111 -22.87 -4.56 -10.29
N LYS A 112 -23.41 -4.62 -9.05
CA LYS A 112 -23.11 -3.65 -7.99
C LYS A 112 -21.61 -3.59 -7.65
N HIS A 113 -20.89 -4.71 -7.71
CA HIS A 113 -19.46 -4.74 -7.40
C HIS A 113 -18.62 -4.09 -8.50
N LEU A 114 -19.05 -4.21 -9.76
CA LEU A 114 -18.45 -3.48 -10.88
C LEU A 114 -18.67 -1.97 -10.75
N VAL A 115 -19.87 -1.56 -10.31
CA VAL A 115 -20.16 -0.15 -10.00
C VAL A 115 -19.27 0.35 -8.87
N ILE A 116 -19.12 -0.42 -7.77
CA ILE A 116 -18.21 -0.06 -6.67
C ILE A 116 -16.79 0.13 -7.17
N LEU A 117 -16.27 -0.80 -7.98
CA LEU A 117 -14.93 -0.66 -8.57
C LEU A 117 -14.80 0.60 -9.42
N GLY A 118 -15.75 0.86 -10.32
CA GLY A 118 -15.72 2.03 -11.19
C GLY A 118 -15.80 3.34 -10.42
N VAL A 119 -16.72 3.44 -9.45
CA VAL A 119 -16.89 4.63 -8.61
C VAL A 119 -15.63 4.87 -7.77
N THR A 120 -15.11 3.84 -7.12
CA THR A 120 -13.91 3.97 -6.27
C THR A 120 -12.68 4.33 -7.08
N PHE A 121 -12.50 3.74 -8.27
CA PHE A 121 -11.46 4.13 -9.21
C PHE A 121 -11.53 5.62 -9.57
N VAL A 122 -12.71 6.11 -10.00
CA VAL A 122 -12.88 7.51 -10.41
C VAL A 122 -12.68 8.45 -9.20
N VAL A 123 -13.31 8.17 -8.07
CA VAL A 123 -13.20 9.00 -6.86
C VAL A 123 -11.77 9.05 -6.36
N SER A 124 -11.08 7.91 -6.28
CA SER A 124 -9.67 7.87 -5.86
C SER A 124 -8.77 8.57 -6.86
N LEU A 125 -8.99 8.43 -8.17
CA LEU A 125 -8.19 9.11 -9.19
C LEU A 125 -8.37 10.63 -9.12
N VAL A 126 -9.61 11.10 -9.03
CA VAL A 126 -9.93 12.53 -8.85
C VAL A 126 -9.29 13.06 -7.57
N PHE A 127 -9.41 12.32 -6.47
CA PHE A 127 -8.79 12.71 -5.20
C PHE A 127 -7.26 12.80 -5.30
N LEU A 128 -6.60 11.86 -5.98
CA LEU A 128 -5.14 11.86 -6.11
C LEU A 128 -4.63 12.96 -7.05
N ILE A 129 -5.42 13.35 -8.07
CA ILE A 129 -5.06 14.43 -9.01
C ILE A 129 -5.32 15.82 -8.42
N PHE A 130 -6.48 16.01 -7.78
CA PHE A 130 -6.95 17.33 -7.33
C PHE A 130 -6.83 17.54 -5.81
N GLY A 131 -6.41 16.54 -5.04
CA GLY A 131 -6.34 16.61 -3.59
C GLY A 131 -5.48 17.75 -3.07
N GLU A 132 -4.35 18.05 -3.72
CA GLU A 132 -3.48 19.16 -3.36
C GLU A 132 -4.20 20.52 -3.43
N GLN A 133 -5.04 20.72 -4.44
CA GLN A 133 -5.79 21.97 -4.65
C GLN A 133 -6.88 22.18 -3.58
N LEU A 134 -7.38 21.11 -2.96
CA LEU A 134 -8.42 21.16 -1.93
C LEU A 134 -7.89 21.57 -0.55
N PHE A 135 -6.62 21.29 -0.25
CA PHE A 135 -6.03 21.50 1.08
C PHE A 135 -4.80 22.44 1.08
N GLY A 136 -4.41 22.98 -0.08
CA GLY A 136 -3.15 23.70 -0.31
C GLY A 136 -2.88 24.98 0.49
N HIS A 137 -3.78 25.38 1.40
CA HIS A 137 -3.52 26.45 2.38
C HIS A 137 -2.79 25.96 3.64
N GLY A 138 -2.56 24.65 3.76
CA GLY A 138 -1.96 24.05 4.94
C GLY A 138 -2.90 24.07 6.15
N VAL A 139 -2.69 23.15 7.08
CA VAL A 139 -3.45 23.10 8.33
C VAL A 139 -2.58 23.65 9.45
N THR A 140 -3.17 24.45 10.34
CA THR A 140 -2.45 24.96 11.52
C THR A 140 -2.01 23.81 12.40
N GLN A 141 -0.72 23.74 12.71
CA GLN A 141 -0.15 22.61 13.43
C GLN A 141 -0.30 22.79 14.94
N ASN A 142 -0.98 21.84 15.55
CA ASN A 142 -1.17 21.70 16.99
C ASN A 142 -1.28 20.22 17.36
N PHE A 143 -1.30 19.93 18.67
CA PHE A 143 -1.39 18.56 19.19
C PHE A 143 -2.56 17.75 18.60
N GLY A 144 -3.75 18.37 18.45
CA GLY A 144 -4.92 17.71 17.88
C GLY A 144 -4.77 17.40 16.39
N THR A 145 -4.20 18.32 15.61
CA THR A 145 -3.96 18.09 14.18
C THR A 145 -2.91 17.02 13.93
N TRP A 146 -1.93 16.86 14.83
CA TRP A 146 -0.98 15.75 14.78
C TRP A 146 -1.62 14.39 15.11
N ILE A 147 -2.62 14.36 16.00
CA ILE A 147 -3.45 13.15 16.20
C ILE A 147 -4.22 12.81 14.93
N VAL A 148 -4.83 13.80 14.26
CA VAL A 148 -5.53 13.58 12.99
C VAL A 148 -4.57 13.11 11.90
N ALA A 149 -3.39 13.72 11.80
CA ALA A 149 -2.33 13.28 10.89
C ALA A 149 -1.93 11.82 11.16
N GLY A 150 -1.70 11.45 12.43
CA GLY A 150 -1.42 10.07 12.83
C GLY A 150 -2.56 9.12 12.47
N PHE A 151 -3.82 9.56 12.66
CA PHE A 151 -4.99 8.78 12.32
C PHE A 151 -5.09 8.52 10.81
N LEU A 152 -4.81 9.53 9.98
CA LEU A 152 -4.77 9.42 8.52
C LEU A 152 -3.62 8.52 8.04
N ILE A 153 -2.46 8.56 8.72
CA ILE A 153 -1.38 7.60 8.48
C ILE A 153 -1.85 6.17 8.74
N GLY A 154 -2.46 5.93 9.91
CA GLY A 154 -3.06 4.64 10.25
C GLY A 154 -4.12 4.20 9.23
N LEU A 155 -4.93 5.14 8.73
CA LEU A 155 -5.96 4.88 7.73
C LEU A 155 -5.33 4.43 6.41
N GLY A 156 -4.26 5.06 5.94
CA GLY A 156 -3.55 4.65 4.72
C GLY A 156 -2.82 3.30 4.86
N MET A 157 -2.44 2.91 6.08
CA MET A 157 -1.92 1.55 6.34
C MET A 157 -3.03 0.49 6.31
N ILE A 158 -4.22 0.83 6.83
CA ILE A 158 -5.35 -0.09 6.87
C ILE A 158 -6.04 -0.14 5.51
N ILE A 159 -6.36 0.96 4.83
CA ILE A 159 -7.11 0.95 3.57
C ILE A 159 -6.13 0.92 2.38
N PRO A 160 -6.06 -0.19 1.62
CA PRO A 160 -5.10 -0.36 0.53
C PRO A 160 -5.25 0.68 -0.56
N GLY A 161 -4.13 1.18 -1.08
CA GLY A 161 -4.10 2.12 -2.20
C GLY A 161 -4.30 3.59 -1.84
N LEU A 162 -4.66 3.91 -0.59
CA LEU A 162 -4.56 5.27 -0.08
C LEU A 162 -3.11 5.53 0.35
N SER A 163 -2.47 6.55 -0.22
CA SER A 163 -1.14 6.99 0.19
C SER A 163 -1.27 7.93 1.40
N PRO A 164 -0.91 7.50 2.63
CA PRO A 164 -0.97 8.39 3.78
C PRO A 164 -0.07 9.62 3.63
N SER A 165 1.05 9.47 2.91
CA SER A 165 1.97 10.57 2.58
C SER A 165 1.28 11.68 1.78
N ASN A 166 0.37 11.33 0.87
CA ASN A 166 -0.33 12.34 0.05
C ASN A 166 -1.21 13.25 0.92
N PHE A 167 -1.92 12.70 1.91
CA PHE A 167 -2.73 13.50 2.83
C PHE A 167 -1.90 14.52 3.62
N LEU A 168 -0.73 14.10 4.11
CA LEU A 168 0.16 15.00 4.86
C LEU A 168 0.79 16.08 3.98
N ILE A 169 1.08 15.75 2.72
CA ILE A 169 1.55 16.73 1.74
C ILE A 169 0.44 17.76 1.49
N TYR A 170 -0.78 17.31 1.26
CA TYR A 170 -1.93 18.18 1.01
C TYR A 170 -2.23 19.09 2.22
N MET A 171 -2.06 18.60 3.44
CA MET A 171 -2.21 19.41 4.66
C MET A 171 -0.99 20.29 4.98
N GLY A 172 0.08 20.24 4.19
CA GLY A 172 1.32 20.99 4.44
C GLY A 172 2.10 20.53 5.67
N MET A 173 1.83 19.32 6.18
CA MET A 173 2.42 18.78 7.42
C MET A 173 3.55 17.78 7.16
N TYR A 174 3.76 17.36 5.92
CA TYR A 174 4.72 16.31 5.58
C TYR A 174 6.17 16.68 5.95
N LYS A 175 6.58 17.92 5.65
CA LYS A 175 7.93 18.39 5.94
C LYS A 175 8.19 18.43 7.45
N ASP A 176 7.29 19.03 8.21
CA ASP A 176 7.42 19.14 9.66
C ASP A 176 7.36 17.76 10.35
N MET A 177 6.58 16.82 9.80
CA MET A 177 6.60 15.43 10.26
C MET A 177 7.98 14.81 10.05
N ALA A 178 8.55 14.95 8.84
CA ALA A 178 9.86 14.38 8.51
C ALA A 178 10.98 14.98 9.37
N ASP A 179 10.95 16.30 9.57
CA ASP A 179 11.89 17.01 10.42
C ASP A 179 11.73 16.58 11.89
N GLY A 180 10.50 16.47 12.40
CA GLY A 180 10.20 15.99 13.75
C GLY A 180 10.65 14.55 14.02
N ILE A 181 10.52 13.65 13.04
CA ILE A 181 11.06 12.29 13.12
C ILE A 181 12.59 12.33 13.20
N LYS A 182 13.23 13.16 12.38
CA LYS A 182 14.69 13.28 12.33
C LYS A 182 15.28 13.86 13.62
N THR A 183 14.59 14.81 14.25
CA THR A 183 15.04 15.49 15.48
C THR A 183 14.53 14.82 16.76
N PHE A 184 13.75 13.74 16.65
CA PHE A 184 13.05 13.11 17.77
C PHE A 184 12.15 14.09 18.55
N ASP A 185 11.43 14.96 17.84
CA ASP A 185 10.49 15.91 18.44
C ASP A 185 9.25 15.18 18.99
N PHE A 186 9.22 14.97 20.30
CA PHE A 186 8.11 14.32 20.99
C PHE A 186 6.80 15.08 20.92
N SER A 187 6.81 16.40 20.67
CA SER A 187 5.59 17.19 20.49
C SER A 187 4.84 16.81 19.20
N ILE A 188 5.55 16.22 18.22
CA ILE A 188 5.01 15.68 16.98
C ILE A 188 4.82 14.16 17.10
N LEU A 189 5.84 13.43 17.59
CA LEU A 189 5.83 11.97 17.61
C LEU A 189 4.75 11.36 18.51
N ILE A 190 4.52 11.93 19.70
CA ILE A 190 3.52 11.42 20.65
C ILE A 190 2.10 11.52 20.07
N PRO A 191 1.59 12.70 19.65
CA PRO A 191 0.25 12.79 19.07
C PRO A 191 0.12 11.98 17.77
N LEU A 192 1.16 11.92 16.94
CA LEU A 192 1.17 11.09 15.74
C LEU A 192 0.99 9.61 16.07
N ALA A 193 1.74 9.09 17.05
CA ALA A 193 1.64 7.71 17.50
C ALA A 193 0.27 7.40 18.10
N ILE A 194 -0.29 8.31 18.91
CA ILE A 194 -1.64 8.17 19.48
C ILE A 194 -2.67 8.04 18.36
N GLY A 195 -2.64 8.95 17.38
CA GLY A 195 -3.53 8.91 16.22
C GLY A 195 -3.42 7.62 15.42
N GLY A 196 -2.19 7.18 15.15
CA GLY A 196 -1.92 5.94 14.42
C GLY A 196 -2.44 4.70 15.15
N VAL A 197 -2.22 4.59 16.46
CA VAL A 197 -2.71 3.47 17.28
C VAL A 197 -4.23 3.45 17.31
N ILE A 198 -4.87 4.61 17.55
CA ILE A 198 -6.35 4.71 17.55
C ILE A 198 -6.90 4.27 16.20
N SER A 199 -6.30 4.73 15.11
CA SER A 199 -6.70 4.38 13.74
C SER A 199 -6.58 2.89 13.48
N VAL A 200 -5.44 2.27 13.79
CA VAL A 200 -5.26 0.83 13.61
C VAL A 200 -6.28 0.03 14.41
N LEU A 201 -6.52 0.39 15.68
CA LEU A 201 -7.46 -0.37 16.54
C LEU A 201 -8.92 -0.23 16.09
N LEU A 202 -9.35 0.95 15.65
CA LEU A 202 -10.73 1.19 15.22
C LEU A 202 -10.97 0.68 13.80
N LEU A 203 -10.08 1.04 12.87
CA LEU A 203 -10.26 0.72 11.45
C LEU A 203 -9.99 -0.75 11.14
N SER A 204 -9.10 -1.44 11.86
CA SER A 204 -8.94 -2.88 11.67
C SER A 204 -10.21 -3.65 12.00
N LYS A 205 -10.90 -3.31 13.10
CA LYS A 205 -12.19 -3.92 13.47
C LYS A 205 -13.28 -3.61 12.46
N LEU A 206 -13.33 -2.37 11.98
CA LEU A 206 -14.27 -1.97 10.94
C LEU A 206 -13.99 -2.73 9.63
N ALA A 207 -12.73 -2.80 9.21
CA ALA A 207 -12.33 -3.52 8.01
C ALA A 207 -12.62 -5.02 8.11
N ASP A 208 -12.33 -5.66 9.25
CA ASP A 208 -12.67 -7.07 9.50
C ASP A 208 -14.19 -7.31 9.47
N TYR A 209 -14.97 -6.40 10.07
CA TYR A 209 -16.43 -6.45 10.01
C TYR A 209 -16.94 -6.36 8.56
N ILE A 210 -16.40 -5.43 7.77
CA ILE A 210 -16.75 -5.27 6.35
C ILE A 210 -16.34 -6.51 5.57
N PHE A 211 -15.17 -7.11 5.82
CA PHE A 211 -14.75 -8.34 5.15
C PHE A 211 -15.71 -9.50 5.39
N ARG A 212 -16.22 -9.65 6.60
CA ARG A 212 -17.17 -10.72 6.94
C ARG A 212 -18.55 -10.56 6.30
N HIS A 213 -19.00 -9.33 6.08
CA HIS A 213 -20.37 -9.05 5.60
C HIS A 213 -20.43 -8.62 4.13
N ALA A 214 -19.35 -8.06 3.60
CA ALA A 214 -19.28 -7.41 2.30
C ALA A 214 -17.94 -7.70 1.59
N TYR A 215 -17.47 -8.95 1.66
CA TYR A 215 -16.20 -9.40 1.10
C TYR A 215 -15.95 -8.92 -0.33
N ALA A 216 -16.87 -9.25 -1.25
CA ALA A 216 -16.74 -8.89 -2.65
C ALA A 216 -16.73 -7.37 -2.85
N SER A 217 -17.57 -6.63 -2.15
CA SER A 217 -17.58 -5.16 -2.19
C SER A 217 -16.25 -4.57 -1.74
N MET A 218 -15.65 -5.07 -0.65
CA MET A 218 -14.38 -4.58 -0.13
C MET A 218 -13.22 -4.84 -1.09
N PHE A 219 -13.15 -6.02 -1.71
CA PHE A 219 -12.10 -6.31 -2.69
C PHE A 219 -12.27 -5.53 -4.00
N HIS A 220 -13.50 -5.31 -4.46
CA HIS A 220 -13.74 -4.45 -5.63
C HIS A 220 -13.45 -2.97 -5.33
N PHE A 221 -13.71 -2.52 -4.09
CA PHE A 221 -13.27 -1.22 -3.59
C PHE A 221 -11.73 -1.12 -3.64
N ILE A 222 -11.02 -2.08 -3.06
CA ILE A 222 -9.55 -2.12 -3.06
C ILE A 222 -9.02 -2.09 -4.50
N LEU A 223 -9.58 -2.91 -5.40
CA LEU A 223 -9.19 -2.94 -6.81
C LEU A 223 -9.31 -1.57 -7.48
N GLY A 224 -10.41 -0.84 -7.24
CA GLY A 224 -10.58 0.51 -7.77
C GLY A 224 -9.49 1.48 -7.29
N VAL A 225 -9.18 1.47 -5.99
CA VAL A 225 -8.11 2.31 -5.43
C VAL A 225 -6.72 1.90 -5.96
N VAL A 226 -6.45 0.60 -6.08
CA VAL A 226 -5.20 0.07 -6.64
C VAL A 226 -5.03 0.52 -8.09
N PHE A 227 -6.07 0.45 -8.92
CA PHE A 227 -6.00 0.94 -10.30
C PHE A 227 -5.77 2.45 -10.37
N ALA A 228 -6.45 3.24 -9.53
CA ALA A 228 -6.26 4.69 -9.49
C ALA A 228 -4.81 5.07 -9.12
N SER A 229 -4.29 4.48 -8.05
CA SER A 229 -2.90 4.67 -7.61
C SER A 229 -1.87 4.18 -8.63
N THR A 230 -2.15 3.08 -9.35
CA THR A 230 -1.29 2.57 -10.43
C THR A 230 -1.17 3.56 -11.58
N ILE A 231 -2.23 4.29 -11.92
CA ILE A 231 -2.17 5.34 -12.95
C ILE A 231 -1.32 6.52 -12.47
N MET A 232 -1.44 6.89 -11.19
CA MET A 232 -0.72 8.04 -10.61
C MET A 232 0.79 7.83 -10.53
N ILE A 233 1.28 6.59 -10.47
CA ILE A 233 2.72 6.29 -10.48
C ILE A 233 3.33 6.23 -11.87
N ILE A 234 2.54 6.36 -12.95
CA ILE A 234 3.10 6.35 -14.30
C ILE A 234 4.00 7.59 -14.47
N PRO A 235 5.29 7.43 -14.81
CA PRO A 235 6.25 8.53 -14.89
C PRO A 235 6.08 9.33 -16.19
N PHE A 236 4.96 10.06 -16.31
CA PHE A 236 4.67 10.95 -17.43
C PHE A 236 5.73 12.06 -17.52
N GLY A 237 6.18 12.40 -18.74
CA GLY A 237 7.09 13.52 -18.99
C GLY A 237 8.59 13.24 -18.81
N THR A 238 8.99 11.99 -18.57
CA THR A 238 10.41 11.61 -18.52
C THR A 238 11.05 11.65 -19.92
N LYS A 239 12.28 12.16 -20.05
CA LYS A 239 13.00 12.18 -21.33
C LYS A 239 13.27 10.75 -21.79
N ILE A 240 12.54 10.31 -22.81
CA ILE A 240 12.63 8.94 -23.32
C ILE A 240 13.81 8.84 -24.29
N THR A 241 14.88 8.18 -23.86
CA THR A 241 15.93 7.68 -24.76
C THR A 241 15.55 6.26 -25.20
N ALA A 242 15.98 5.81 -26.38
CA ALA A 242 15.72 4.43 -26.83
C ALA A 242 16.17 3.37 -25.80
N LEU A 243 17.34 3.58 -25.19
CA LEU A 243 17.86 2.69 -24.15
C LEU A 243 17.01 2.71 -22.86
N SER A 244 16.52 3.88 -22.44
CA SER A 244 15.68 3.98 -21.25
C SER A 244 14.31 3.35 -21.48
N LEU A 245 13.78 3.44 -22.70
CA LEU A 245 12.52 2.78 -23.08
C LEU A 245 12.65 1.25 -23.02
N ILE A 246 13.71 0.68 -23.62
CA ILE A 246 13.97 -0.76 -23.60
C ILE A 246 14.12 -1.23 -22.15
N ALA A 247 14.90 -0.52 -21.33
CA ALA A 247 15.06 -0.85 -19.92
C ALA A 247 13.73 -0.84 -19.15
N SER A 248 12.89 0.19 -19.37
CA SER A 248 11.55 0.27 -18.76
C SER A 248 10.64 -0.88 -19.19
N ILE A 249 10.66 -1.27 -20.47
CA ILE A 249 9.84 -2.40 -20.96
C ILE A 249 10.32 -3.71 -20.33
N LEU A 250 11.64 -3.96 -20.30
CA LEU A 250 12.19 -5.17 -19.70
C LEU A 250 11.86 -5.26 -18.21
N LEU A 251 11.93 -4.13 -17.49
CA LEU A 251 11.59 -4.06 -16.08
C LEU A 251 10.09 -4.19 -15.82
N PHE A 252 9.25 -3.63 -16.67
CA PHE A 252 7.81 -3.85 -16.63
C PHE A 252 7.47 -5.33 -16.82
N LEU A 253 8.05 -5.99 -17.82
CA LEU A 253 7.81 -7.42 -18.09
C LEU A 253 8.35 -8.31 -16.97
N SER A 254 9.51 -8.00 -16.40
CA SER A 254 10.06 -8.75 -15.26
C SER A 254 9.22 -8.56 -14.00
N GLY A 255 8.74 -7.33 -13.74
CA GLY A 255 7.78 -7.03 -12.69
C GLY A 255 6.49 -7.83 -12.88
N MET A 256 5.92 -7.83 -14.09
CA MET A 256 4.71 -8.58 -14.42
C MET A 256 4.87 -10.08 -14.19
N ALA A 257 5.98 -10.67 -14.68
CA ALA A 257 6.28 -12.07 -14.47
C ALA A 257 6.41 -12.41 -12.97
N LEU A 258 7.08 -11.54 -12.21
CA LEU A 258 7.25 -11.70 -10.77
C LEU A 258 5.91 -11.63 -10.03
N GLY A 259 5.09 -10.61 -10.31
CA GLY A 259 3.77 -10.44 -9.68
C GLY A 259 2.83 -11.61 -10.00
N TYR A 260 2.81 -12.04 -11.25
CA TYR A 260 2.04 -13.22 -11.68
C TYR A 260 2.50 -14.49 -10.96
N TRP A 261 3.81 -14.73 -10.88
CA TRP A 261 4.37 -15.87 -10.17
C TRP A 261 4.05 -15.85 -8.67
N MET A 262 4.21 -14.70 -8.00
CA MET A 262 3.94 -14.55 -6.57
C MET A 262 2.48 -14.80 -6.21
N SER A 263 1.56 -14.33 -7.05
CA SER A 263 0.13 -14.52 -6.83
C SER A 263 -0.31 -15.97 -7.05
N HIS A 264 0.22 -16.66 -8.06
CA HIS A 264 -0.08 -18.07 -8.31
C HIS A 264 0.46 -19.01 -7.24
N LEU A 265 1.61 -18.68 -6.65
CA LEU A 265 2.14 -19.45 -5.53
C LEU A 265 1.19 -19.42 -4.34
N GLU A 266 0.52 -18.31 -4.08
CA GLU A 266 -0.40 -18.21 -2.96
C GLU A 266 -1.65 -19.05 -3.13
N GLU A 267 -2.24 -19.10 -4.33
CA GLU A 267 -3.36 -20.01 -4.60
C GLU A 267 -2.99 -21.48 -4.32
N LYS A 268 -1.72 -21.84 -4.56
CA LYS A 268 -1.20 -23.19 -4.34
C LYS A 268 -0.90 -23.50 -2.87
N TYR A 269 -0.59 -22.50 -2.06
CA TYR A 269 -0.16 -22.66 -0.65
C TYR A 269 -1.16 -22.11 0.38
N GLN A 270 -2.37 -21.69 -0.04
CA GLN A 270 -3.51 -21.46 0.86
C GLN A 270 -4.31 -22.74 1.19
N ALA A 271 -3.86 -23.92 0.71
CA ALA A 271 -4.38 -25.23 1.10
C ALA A 271 -3.75 -25.74 2.39
#